data_AF-A0A7C9V5L7-F1
#
_entry.id   AF-A0A7C9V5L7-F1
#
_cell.length_a   1.000
_cell.length_b   1.000
_cell.length_c   1.000
_cell.angle_alpha   90.00
_cell.angle_beta   90.00
_cell.angle_gamma   90.00
#
_symmetry.space_group_name_H-M   'P 1'
#
loop_
_entity.id
_entity.type
_entity.pdbx_description
1 polymer ?
#
loop_
_entity_poly.entity_id
_entity_poly.type
_entity_poly.pdbx_seq_one_letter_code
_entity_poly.pdbx_strand_id
1 'polypeptide(L)'
;MLDTDTSSYIIKAHPPAVVTRLAELPPSSVCISVMTRAELLYGLKRLPAHHKLHLGVRQFLRLVSVLPWDADAADHYADIRHQLATTGQPIGELDMMIAAHALAVGAVLVTNNTRHFARITAPLVMVNWAEPTEQ
;
A
#
# COMPACT_ATOMS: atom_id res chain seq x y z
N MET A 1 -3.53 -5.71 1.40
CA MET A 1 -3.56 -4.30 1.01
C MET A 1 -2.21 -3.93 0.42
N LEU A 2 -2.16 -3.45 -0.82
CA LEU A 2 -0.91 -2.99 -1.45
C LEU A 2 -0.63 -1.55 -1.03
N ASP A 3 0.59 -1.26 -0.61
CA ASP A 3 1.04 0.12 -0.42
C ASP A 3 1.28 0.83 -1.76
N THR A 4 1.67 2.10 -1.71
CA THR A 4 1.83 2.95 -2.89
C THR A 4 3.01 2.55 -3.76
N ASP A 5 4.12 2.16 -3.16
CA ASP A 5 5.31 1.71 -3.89
C ASP A 5 5.07 0.37 -4.60
N THR A 6 4.44 -0.58 -3.92
CA THR A 6 4.08 -1.88 -4.50
C THR A 6 3.05 -1.73 -5.61
N SER A 7 2.05 -0.87 -5.42
CA SER A 7 1.09 -0.51 -6.48
C SER A 7 1.83 0.06 -7.71
N SER A 8 2.81 0.92 -7.47
CA SER A 8 3.65 1.48 -8.54
C SER A 8 4.49 0.42 -9.26
N TYR A 9 5.02 -0.57 -8.54
CA TYR A 9 5.76 -1.70 -9.12
C TYR A 9 4.89 -2.57 -10.00
N ILE A 10 3.67 -2.89 -9.55
CA ILE A 10 2.69 -3.64 -10.34
C ILE A 10 2.34 -2.89 -11.63
N ILE A 11 2.03 -1.59 -11.53
CA ILE A 11 1.68 -0.75 -12.70
C ILE A 11 2.82 -0.68 -13.71
N LYS A 12 4.07 -0.68 -13.24
CA LYS A 12 5.28 -0.66 -14.08
C LYS A 12 5.70 -2.07 -14.53
N ALA A 13 5.04 -3.12 -14.05
CA ALA A 13 5.42 -4.52 -14.21
C ALA A 13 6.89 -4.81 -13.83
N HIS A 14 7.37 -4.19 -12.75
CA HIS A 14 8.75 -4.34 -12.30
C HIS A 14 8.87 -4.17 -10.77
N PRO A 15 9.54 -5.10 -10.05
CA PRO A 15 10.20 -6.30 -10.57
C PRO A 15 9.19 -7.39 -11.02
N PRO A 16 9.57 -8.34 -11.89
CA PRO A 16 8.64 -9.36 -12.40
C PRO A 16 7.95 -10.16 -11.29
N ALA A 17 8.64 -10.37 -10.16
CA ALA A 17 8.11 -11.09 -9.00
C ALA A 17 6.78 -10.52 -8.49
N VAL A 18 6.61 -9.19 -8.45
CA VAL A 18 5.35 -8.61 -7.94
C VAL A 18 4.15 -8.92 -8.85
N VAL A 19 4.39 -9.05 -10.15
CA VAL A 19 3.34 -9.39 -11.12
C VAL A 19 2.99 -10.87 -11.01
N THR A 20 3.99 -11.73 -10.84
CA THR A 20 3.78 -13.17 -10.61
C THR A 20 2.95 -13.39 -9.34
N ARG A 21 3.31 -12.76 -8.22
CA ARG A 21 2.56 -12.84 -6.97
C ARG A 21 1.12 -12.33 -7.11
N LEU A 22 0.93 -11.24 -7.83
CA LEU A 22 -0.41 -10.71 -8.10
C LEU A 22 -1.26 -11.71 -8.90
N ALA A 23 -0.67 -12.40 -9.88
CA ALA A 23 -1.35 -13.37 -10.73
C ALA A 23 -1.72 -14.67 -10.01
N GLU A 24 -1.03 -15.00 -8.91
CA GLU A 24 -1.32 -16.16 -8.05
C GLU A 24 -2.54 -15.94 -7.13
N LEU A 25 -3.00 -14.70 -6.98
CA LEU A 25 -4.08 -14.33 -6.07
C LEU A 25 -5.39 -14.09 -6.82
N PRO A 26 -6.55 -14.44 -6.21
CA PRO A 26 -7.84 -14.05 -6.77
C PRO A 26 -7.97 -12.52 -6.74
N PRO A 27 -8.49 -11.87 -7.80
CA PRO A 27 -8.64 -10.40 -7.83
C PRO A 27 -9.41 -9.82 -6.63
N SER A 28 -10.36 -10.59 -6.09
CA SER A 28 -11.15 -10.20 -4.91
C SER A 28 -10.35 -10.14 -3.60
N SER A 29 -9.17 -10.77 -3.51
CA SER A 29 -8.32 -10.71 -2.31
C SER A 29 -7.31 -9.55 -2.35
N VAL A 30 -7.32 -8.74 -3.41
CA VAL A 30 -6.37 -7.64 -3.59
C VAL A 30 -7.08 -6.31 -3.43
N CYS A 31 -6.56 -5.50 -2.50
CA CYS A 31 -7.10 -4.19 -2.20
C CYS A 31 -5.99 -3.15 -2.03
N ILE A 32 -6.38 -1.87 -2.14
CA ILE A 32 -5.57 -0.71 -1.78
C ILE A 32 -6.36 0.21 -0.86
N SER A 33 -5.65 0.99 -0.06
CA SER A 33 -6.24 2.12 0.67
C SER A 33 -6.67 3.21 -0.31
N VAL A 34 -7.73 3.95 0.03
CA VAL A 34 -8.08 5.21 -0.69
C VAL A 34 -6.92 6.22 -0.68
N MET A 35 -6.02 6.15 0.31
CA MET A 35 -4.81 6.98 0.37
C MET A 35 -3.84 6.65 -0.77
N THR A 36 -3.59 5.36 -1.00
CA THR A 36 -2.80 4.90 -2.16
C THR A 36 -3.45 5.30 -3.49
N ARG A 37 -4.78 5.22 -3.60
CA ARG A 37 -5.50 5.73 -4.78
C ARG A 37 -5.23 7.23 -4.97
N ALA A 38 -5.28 8.03 -3.90
CA ALA A 38 -5.01 9.46 -3.97
C ALA A 38 -3.59 9.75 -4.47
N GLU A 39 -2.58 9.04 -3.96
CA GLU A 39 -1.19 9.17 -4.40
C GLU A 39 -0.99 8.81 -5.87
N LEU A 40 -1.59 7.70 -6.33
CA LEU A 40 -1.53 7.30 -7.73
C LEU A 40 -2.15 8.36 -8.65
N LEU A 41 -3.31 8.89 -8.28
CA LEU A 41 -3.99 9.93 -9.06
C LEU A 41 -3.21 11.26 -9.05
N TYR A 42 -2.62 11.62 -7.91
CA TYR A 42 -1.74 12.78 -7.82
C TYR A 42 -0.50 12.62 -8.70
N GLY A 43 0.13 11.44 -8.68
CA GLY A 43 1.25 11.10 -9.56
C GLY A 43 0.90 11.27 -11.05
N LEU A 44 -0.29 10.87 -11.46
CA LEU A 44 -0.78 11.10 -12.83
C LEU A 44 -0.95 12.58 -13.18
N LYS A 45 -1.40 13.42 -12.24
CA LYS A 45 -1.61 14.86 -12.49
C LYS A 45 -0.30 15.60 -12.77
N ARG A 46 0.83 15.05 -12.33
CA ARG A 46 2.17 15.61 -12.58
C ARG A 46 2.74 15.22 -13.95
N LEU A 47 2.06 14.36 -14.70
CA LEU A 47 2.53 13.85 -15.99
C LEU A 47 1.77 14.49 -17.16
N PRO A 48 2.36 14.53 -18.37
CA PRO A 48 1.64 14.90 -19.58
C PRO A 48 0.47 13.95 -19.85
N ALA A 49 -0.64 14.47 -20.37
CA ALA A 49 -1.88 13.70 -20.57
C ALA A 49 -1.73 12.46 -21.48
N HIS A 50 -0.74 12.44 -22.38
CA HIS A 50 -0.44 11.32 -23.28
C HIS A 50 0.51 10.28 -22.66
N HIS A 51 0.94 10.46 -21.42
CA HIS A 51 1.89 9.55 -20.78
C HIS A 51 1.26 8.17 -20.54
N LYS A 52 1.99 7.09 -20.91
CA LYS A 52 1.49 5.70 -20.82
C LYS A 52 0.98 5.27 -19.44
N LEU A 53 1.50 5.87 -18.36
CA LEU A 53 1.08 5.57 -16.99
C LEU A 53 -0.40 5.89 -16.72
N HIS A 54 -1.01 6.83 -17.46
CA HIS A 54 -2.44 7.09 -17.32
C HIS A 54 -3.29 5.85 -17.60
N LEU A 55 -2.93 5.07 -18.62
CA LEU A 55 -3.63 3.84 -18.95
C LEU A 55 -3.38 2.77 -17.89
N GLY A 56 -2.12 2.61 -17.46
CA GLY A 56 -1.72 1.61 -16.46
C GLY A 56 -2.42 1.80 -15.11
N VAL A 57 -2.43 3.03 -14.57
CA VAL A 57 -3.14 3.34 -13.30
C VAL A 57 -4.65 3.09 -13.45
N ARG A 58 -5.27 3.50 -14.58
CA ARG A 58 -6.69 3.26 -14.81
C ARG A 58 -7.04 1.78 -14.90
N GLN A 59 -6.18 0.96 -15.50
CA GLN A 59 -6.36 -0.49 -15.56
C GLN A 59 -6.20 -1.11 -14.18
N PHE A 60 -5.15 -0.75 -13.45
CA PHE A 60 -4.90 -1.21 -12.09
C PHE A 60 -6.07 -0.92 -11.15
N LEU A 61 -6.60 0.31 -11.15
CA LEU A 61 -7.73 0.70 -10.30
C LEU A 61 -9.06 0.00 -10.66
N ARG A 62 -9.15 -0.72 -11.79
CA ARG A 62 -10.29 -1.60 -12.10
C ARG A 62 -10.09 -3.03 -11.60
N LEU A 63 -8.85 -3.43 -11.32
CA LEU A 63 -8.50 -4.79 -10.88
C LEU A 63 -8.52 -4.93 -9.36
N VAL A 64 -8.18 -3.86 -8.63
CA VAL A 64 -8.09 -3.88 -7.16
C VAL A 64 -9.30 -3.23 -6.52
N SER A 65 -9.69 -3.74 -5.35
CA SER A 65 -10.68 -3.08 -4.51
C SER A 65 -10.07 -1.85 -3.83
N VAL A 66 -10.73 -0.70 -3.92
CA VAL A 66 -10.32 0.50 -3.17
C VAL A 66 -11.19 0.60 -1.94
N LEU A 67 -10.58 0.44 -0.76
CA LEU A 67 -11.30 0.49 0.50
C LEU A 67 -11.40 1.96 0.99
N PRO A 68 -12.57 2.39 1.50
CA PRO A 68 -12.76 3.74 2.06
C PRO A 68 -12.07 3.85 3.42
N TRP A 69 -11.73 5.09 3.81
CA TRP A 69 -11.19 5.35 5.15
C TRP A 69 -12.34 5.57 6.14
N ASP A 70 -12.39 4.76 7.20
CA ASP A 70 -13.45 4.78 8.21
C ASP A 70 -12.93 5.14 9.62
N ALA A 71 -13.80 5.01 10.63
CA ALA A 71 -13.49 5.34 12.01
C ALA A 71 -12.45 4.39 12.62
N ASP A 72 -12.54 3.08 12.35
CA ASP A 72 -11.60 2.09 12.86
C ASP A 72 -10.18 2.36 12.33
N ALA A 73 -10.05 2.74 11.06
CA ALA A 73 -8.77 3.19 10.50
C ALA A 73 -8.25 4.47 11.17
N ALA A 74 -9.12 5.40 11.55
CA ALA A 74 -8.75 6.62 12.26
C ALA A 74 -8.23 6.35 13.69
N ASP A 75 -8.85 5.42 14.40
CA ASP A 75 -8.44 5.02 15.75
C ASP A 75 -7.05 4.37 15.74
N HIS A 76 -6.84 3.39 14.83
CA HIS A 76 -5.51 2.79 14.63
C HIS A 76 -4.45 3.82 14.23
N TYR A 77 -4.81 4.82 13.42
CA TYR A 77 -3.88 5.88 13.03
C TYR A 77 -3.46 6.74 14.23
N ALA A 78 -4.38 7.09 15.12
CA ALA A 78 -4.08 7.87 16.31
C ALA A 78 -3.07 7.15 17.21
N ASP A 79 -3.27 5.86 17.43
CA ASP A 79 -2.37 5.02 18.23
C ASP A 79 -0.97 4.93 17.60
N ILE A 80 -0.90 4.63 16.29
CA ILE A 80 0.36 4.57 15.55
C ILE A 80 1.10 5.92 15.62
N ARG A 81 0.38 7.02 15.36
CA ARG A 81 0.98 8.36 15.35
C ARG A 81 1.53 8.70 16.73
N HIS A 82 0.78 8.42 17.79
CA HIS A 82 1.22 8.65 19.16
C HIS A 82 2.47 7.82 19.49
N GLN A 83 2.46 6.53 19.16
CA GLN A 83 3.58 5.62 19.39
C GLN A 83 4.86 6.07 18.66
N LEU A 84 4.77 6.40 17.37
CA LEU A 84 5.95 6.79 16.58
C LEU A 84 6.49 8.18 17.00
N ALA A 85 5.61 9.10 17.40
CA ALA A 85 6.02 10.41 17.90
C ALA A 85 6.75 10.31 19.24
N THR A 86 6.21 9.52 20.18
CA THR A 86 6.79 9.35 21.53
C THR A 86 8.10 8.57 21.51
N THR A 87 8.29 7.67 20.55
CA THR A 87 9.53 6.89 20.37
C THR A 87 10.57 7.58 19.49
N GLY A 88 10.24 8.74 18.89
CA GLY A 88 11.14 9.46 18.00
C GLY A 88 11.46 8.73 16.70
N GLN A 89 10.53 7.90 16.21
CA GLN A 89 10.71 7.04 15.03
C GLN A 89 9.69 7.36 13.94
N PRO A 90 9.58 8.60 13.46
CA PRO A 90 8.54 8.97 12.49
C PRO A 90 8.67 8.16 11.19
N ILE A 91 7.52 7.79 10.63
CA ILE A 91 7.37 7.32 9.25
C ILE A 91 6.48 8.32 8.48
N GLY A 92 6.39 8.17 7.15
CA GLY A 92 5.58 9.07 6.32
C GLY A 92 4.11 9.10 6.77
N GLU A 93 3.45 10.25 6.63
CA GLU A 93 2.05 10.40 7.05
C GLU A 93 1.11 9.45 6.31
N LEU A 94 1.27 9.36 4.98
CA LEU A 94 0.49 8.43 4.18
C LEU A 94 0.83 6.97 4.47
N ASP A 95 2.09 6.65 4.80
CA ASP A 95 2.48 5.31 5.25
C ASP A 95 1.77 4.94 6.56
N MET A 96 1.76 5.82 7.56
CA MET A 96 1.01 5.60 8.81
C MET A 96 -0.46 5.37 8.52
N MET A 97 -1.05 6.16 7.62
CA MET A 97 -2.44 5.98 7.24
C MET A 97 -2.65 4.60 6.60
N ILE A 98 -1.87 4.23 5.60
CA ILE A 98 -1.99 2.92 4.93
C ILE A 98 -1.83 1.76 5.92
N ALA A 99 -0.89 1.84 6.87
CA ALA A 99 -0.71 0.84 7.91
C ALA A 99 -1.91 0.72 8.85
N ALA A 100 -2.43 1.85 9.32
CA ALA A 100 -3.63 1.88 10.16
C ALA A 100 -4.85 1.31 9.44
N HIS A 101 -5.00 1.60 8.15
CA HIS A 101 -6.07 1.04 7.34
C HIS A 101 -5.92 -0.48 7.18
N ALA A 102 -4.70 -0.96 6.93
CA ALA A 102 -4.44 -2.40 6.85
C ALA A 102 -4.82 -3.12 8.15
N LEU A 103 -4.51 -2.54 9.32
CA LEU A 103 -4.93 -3.06 10.62
C LEU A 103 -6.46 -3.08 10.76
N ALA A 104 -7.13 -1.97 10.46
CA ALA A 104 -8.58 -1.83 10.60
C ALA A 104 -9.36 -2.89 9.82
N VAL A 105 -8.92 -3.19 8.59
CA VAL A 105 -9.59 -4.19 7.74
C VAL A 105 -9.00 -5.61 7.87
N GLY A 106 -8.07 -5.82 8.81
CA GLY A 106 -7.40 -7.11 9.00
C GLY A 106 -6.62 -7.62 7.79
N ALA A 107 -6.09 -6.70 6.96
CA ALA A 107 -5.38 -7.05 5.73
C ALA A 107 -3.87 -7.19 5.96
N VAL A 108 -3.25 -8.13 5.24
CA VAL A 108 -1.78 -8.18 5.11
C VAL A 108 -1.31 -6.97 4.30
N LEU A 109 -0.40 -6.18 4.85
CA LEU A 109 0.23 -5.07 4.15
C LEU A 109 1.34 -5.61 3.22
N VAL A 110 1.19 -5.38 1.92
CA VAL A 110 2.24 -5.69 0.94
C VAL A 110 3.07 -4.44 0.73
N THR A 111 4.35 -4.51 1.11
CA THR A 111 5.27 -3.37 1.07
C THR A 111 6.70 -3.82 0.84
N ASN A 112 7.48 -2.98 0.15
CA ASN A 112 8.94 -3.15 0.05
C ASN A 112 9.69 -2.38 1.15
N ASN A 113 8.98 -1.56 1.93
CA ASN A 113 9.54 -0.72 3.00
C ASN A 113 9.32 -1.35 4.38
N THR A 114 9.46 -2.68 4.49
CA THR A 114 9.20 -3.45 5.71
C THR A 114 9.90 -2.87 6.93
N ARG A 115 11.11 -2.33 6.78
CA ARG A 115 11.86 -1.66 7.86
C ARG A 115 11.16 -0.43 8.44
N HIS A 116 10.42 0.34 7.64
CA HIS A 116 9.67 1.51 8.13
C HIS A 116 8.48 1.02 8.96
N PHE A 117 7.69 0.12 8.40
CA PHE A 117 6.47 -0.39 9.01
C PHE A 117 6.75 -1.27 10.24
N ALA A 118 7.91 -1.94 10.32
CA ALA A 118 8.35 -2.71 11.50
C ALA A 118 8.54 -1.85 12.78
N ARG A 119 8.51 -0.51 12.67
CA ARG A 119 8.54 0.40 13.82
C ARG A 119 7.19 0.49 14.53
N ILE A 120 6.11 0.04 13.88
CA ILE A 120 4.76 0.02 14.42
C ILE A 120 4.65 -1.20 15.35
N THR A 121 4.24 -0.98 16.60
CA THR A 121 4.13 -2.05 17.61
C THR A 121 2.85 -2.88 17.49
N ALA A 122 1.81 -2.32 16.86
CA ALA A 122 0.57 -3.04 16.56
C ALA A 122 0.86 -4.28 15.68
N PRO A 123 0.02 -5.33 15.73
CA PRO A 123 0.25 -6.59 15.02
C PRO A 123 -0.02 -6.48 13.50
N LEU A 124 0.75 -5.62 12.83
CA LEU A 124 0.68 -5.39 11.39
C LEU A 124 1.39 -6.53 10.66
N VAL A 125 0.61 -7.38 9.98
CA VAL A 125 1.16 -8.45 9.16
C VAL A 125 1.66 -7.85 7.84
N MET A 126 2.93 -8.12 7.52
CA MET A 126 3.58 -7.59 6.32
C MET A 126 4.14 -8.71 5.45
N VAL A 127 4.15 -8.47 4.13
CA VAL A 127 4.86 -9.31 3.17
C VAL A 127 5.55 -8.45 2.13
N ASN A 128 6.78 -8.81 1.76
CA ASN A 128 7.49 -8.20 0.65
C ASN A 128 7.38 -9.10 -0.59
N TRP A 129 6.77 -8.59 -1.66
CA TRP A 129 6.65 -9.34 -2.93
C TRP A 129 7.83 -9.14 -3.89
N ALA A 130 8.71 -8.17 -3.62
CA ALA A 130 9.90 -7.93 -4.42
C ALA A 130 11.09 -8.81 -3.98
N GLU A 131 11.05 -9.38 -2.77
CA GLU A 131 12.04 -10.33 -2.30
C GLU A 131 11.75 -11.75 -2.85
N PRO A 132 12.77 -12.53 -3.19
CA PRO A 132 12.60 -13.95 -3.49
C PRO A 132 12.02 -14.64 -2.26
N THR A 133 11.02 -15.50 -2.43
CA THR A 133 10.61 -16.43 -1.38
C THR A 133 11.82 -17.30 -1.04
N GLU A 134 12.33 -17.23 0.19
CA GLU A 134 13.14 -18.34 0.70
C GLU A 134 12.24 -19.60 0.66
N GLN A 135 12.73 -20.62 -0.04
CA GLN A 135 12.08 -21.93 -0.16
C GLN A 135 12.28 -22.74 1.12
#